data_AF-K9XNS2-F1
#
_entry.id   AF-K9XNS2-F1
#
_cell.length_a   1.000
_cell.length_b   1.000
_cell.length_c   1.000
_cell.angle_alpha   90.00
_cell.angle_beta   90.00
_cell.angle_gamma   90.00
#
_symmetry.space_group_name_H-M   'P 1'
#
loop_
_entity.id
_entity.type
_entity.pdbx_description
1 polymer ?
#
loop_
_entity_poly.entity_id
_entity_poly.type
_entity_poly.pdbx_seq_one_letter_code
_entity_poly.pdbx_strand_id
1 'polypeptide(L)'
;MFNNLVSKITASTVMFSFIAIGLPPAIAQSEHHHQMTTEEVKELPPVPQNLPKWMNNKDKNHIYRKRGKYNDDIYNVRPLALDLNAVAVGHAFAYEDLITGKADQLETKTFEKINQVLKNPPRFMPDEANISPTFGRKYGVLEQVFEWAHILHAQTVDVLASTELTEAEKEAEIEALYQFYLDNVPYAITGLPMNMGYLDSQPYSKAFRDKYPKVNGLFWGYHWLQGSMYDLLYGKTLEEQQQAYEQMGKQYHEVELYRTDRPFMPMFAEVSPRFAARFPKIANTFDNLHMLHDMVNDALASEWMSEKQQEEQIQRAIWLVMASNHEGMEAGKTYGDDKLHDHRFMAGMPGMGWMGDIEGYEHLNHRQNNPHIMHQQMNQENNSEIDRRENNPNMSEPEEDHTKHNH
;
A
#
# COMPACT_ATOMS: atom_id res chain seq x y z
N MET A 1 30.09 -43.45 -53.45
CA MET A 1 31.33 -43.95 -52.83
C MET A 1 31.00 -44.34 -51.39
N PHE A 2 31.24 -45.62 -51.08
CA PHE A 2 31.33 -46.34 -49.80
C PHE A 2 30.74 -45.67 -48.53
N ASN A 3 29.67 -46.19 -47.90
CA ASN A 3 29.52 -47.45 -47.13
C ASN A 3 30.58 -47.70 -46.05
N ASN A 4 30.11 -48.22 -44.91
CA ASN A 4 30.79 -48.97 -43.83
C ASN A 4 31.09 -48.17 -42.55
N LEU A 5 31.00 -48.71 -41.33
CA LEU A 5 30.52 -49.99 -40.82
C LEU A 5 30.33 -49.83 -39.30
N VAL A 6 29.39 -50.60 -38.74
CA VAL A 6 29.32 -50.99 -37.34
C VAL A 6 30.48 -51.94 -37.00
N SER A 7 31.10 -51.84 -35.81
CA SER A 7 31.64 -53.01 -35.10
C SER A 7 31.87 -52.76 -33.61
N LYS A 8 31.29 -53.67 -32.82
CA LYS A 8 31.50 -53.97 -31.39
C LYS A 8 32.94 -54.46 -31.10
N ILE A 9 33.34 -54.46 -29.82
CA ILE A 9 34.04 -55.53 -29.05
C ILE A 9 34.22 -55.03 -27.58
N THR A 10 33.49 -55.53 -26.58
CA THR A 10 33.75 -56.65 -25.62
C THR A 10 34.95 -56.51 -24.66
N ALA A 11 34.59 -56.28 -23.37
CA ALA A 11 34.99 -56.95 -22.12
C ALA A 11 36.45 -57.38 -21.84
N SER A 12 36.98 -57.02 -20.67
CA SER A 12 37.25 -57.97 -19.56
C SER A 12 37.84 -57.34 -18.29
N THR A 13 37.13 -57.63 -17.20
CA THR A 13 37.44 -57.81 -15.77
C THR A 13 38.90 -58.06 -15.33
N VAL A 14 39.32 -57.45 -14.21
CA VAL A 14 40.12 -58.10 -13.15
C VAL A 14 39.65 -57.66 -11.76
N MET A 15 39.42 -58.68 -10.92
CA MET A 15 39.04 -58.65 -9.49
C MET A 15 40.14 -58.09 -8.58
N PHE A 16 39.75 -57.54 -7.43
CA PHE A 16 40.38 -57.90 -6.16
C PHE A 16 39.33 -57.98 -5.05
N SER A 17 39.29 -59.15 -4.42
CA SER A 17 38.43 -59.52 -3.29
C SER A 17 39.06 -59.09 -1.96
N PHE A 18 38.24 -58.59 -1.04
CA PHE A 18 38.45 -58.80 0.40
C PHE A 18 37.12 -59.17 1.05
N ILE A 19 37.09 -60.36 1.64
CA ILE A 19 36.00 -60.90 2.45
C ILE A 19 36.34 -60.62 3.92
N ALA A 20 35.41 -60.03 4.67
CA ALA A 20 35.28 -60.26 6.11
C ALA A 20 33.82 -59.99 6.55
N ILE A 21 33.07 -61.08 6.74
CA ILE A 21 32.26 -61.43 7.93
C ILE A 21 31.71 -60.21 8.70
N GLY A 22 30.42 -59.91 8.84
CA GLY A 22 29.20 -60.71 8.90
C GLY A 22 28.36 -60.15 10.07
N LEU A 23 27.06 -59.89 9.88
CA LEU A 23 25.95 -59.87 10.86
C LEU A 23 24.64 -59.45 10.10
N PRO A 24 23.44 -59.90 10.55
CA PRO A 24 22.25 -60.07 9.70
C PRO A 24 21.46 -58.78 9.42
N PRO A 25 20.65 -58.76 8.35
CA PRO A 25 19.84 -57.60 7.98
C PRO A 25 18.61 -57.47 8.88
N ALA A 26 18.43 -56.29 9.46
CA ALA A 26 17.13 -55.88 9.98
C ALA A 26 16.20 -55.60 8.80
N ILE A 27 15.13 -56.39 8.72
CA ILE A 27 13.96 -56.13 7.88
C ILE A 27 13.29 -54.87 8.44
N ALA A 28 13.18 -53.83 7.62
CA ALA A 28 12.24 -52.74 7.82
C ALA A 28 11.55 -52.46 6.49
N GLN A 29 10.52 -53.27 6.21
CA GLN A 29 9.39 -52.81 5.41
C GLN A 29 8.58 -51.85 6.27
N SER A 30 8.57 -50.57 5.90
CA SER A 30 7.39 -49.73 6.08
C SER A 30 7.35 -48.76 4.91
N GLU A 31 6.67 -49.20 3.86
CA GLU A 31 6.05 -48.30 2.88
C GLU A 31 5.12 -47.37 3.66
N HIS A 32 5.63 -46.21 4.07
CA HIS A 32 4.77 -45.09 4.34
C HIS A 32 4.36 -44.54 2.97
N HIS A 33 3.28 -45.12 2.44
CA HIS A 33 2.35 -44.36 1.63
C HIS A 33 2.05 -43.08 2.42
N HIS A 34 2.64 -41.96 2.01
CA HIS A 34 2.08 -40.66 2.31
C HIS A 34 0.72 -40.63 1.63
N GLN A 35 -0.30 -41.02 2.40
CA GLN A 35 -1.66 -40.55 2.21
C GLN A 35 -1.53 -39.04 2.05
N MET A 36 -1.87 -38.56 0.85
CA MET A 36 -2.18 -37.15 0.64
C MET A 36 -3.18 -36.80 1.72
N THR A 37 -2.75 -35.97 2.67
CA THR A 37 -3.64 -35.33 3.62
C THR A 37 -4.73 -34.67 2.80
N THR A 38 -5.97 -35.07 3.05
CA THR A 38 -7.18 -34.41 2.58
C THR A 38 -6.95 -32.90 2.60
N GLU A 39 -7.00 -32.25 1.44
CA GLU A 39 -7.03 -30.78 1.36
C GLU A 39 -8.12 -30.31 2.32
N GLU A 40 -7.71 -29.57 3.35
CA GLU A 40 -8.63 -28.96 4.28
C GLU A 40 -9.53 -28.04 3.46
N VAL A 41 -10.83 -28.36 3.37
CA VAL A 41 -11.76 -27.61 2.54
C VAL A 41 -11.83 -26.20 3.11
N LYS A 42 -11.20 -25.24 2.42
CA LYS A 42 -11.23 -23.83 2.78
C LYS A 42 -12.65 -23.31 2.55
N GLU A 43 -13.37 -23.00 3.62
CA GLU A 43 -14.72 -22.45 3.55
C GLU A 43 -14.66 -20.94 3.26
N LEU A 44 -15.34 -20.51 2.19
CA LEU A 44 -15.43 -19.10 1.83
C LEU A 44 -16.54 -18.41 2.62
N PRO A 45 -16.31 -17.18 3.15
CA PRO A 45 -17.38 -16.38 3.73
C PRO A 45 -18.46 -16.10 2.67
N PRO A 46 -19.75 -16.14 3.03
CA PRO A 46 -20.82 -15.89 2.09
C PRO A 46 -20.80 -14.44 1.62
N VAL A 47 -21.22 -14.23 0.37
CA VAL A 47 -21.52 -12.90 -0.14
C VAL A 47 -22.74 -12.33 0.62
N PRO A 48 -22.69 -11.09 1.10
CA PRO A 48 -23.82 -10.46 1.76
C PRO A 48 -25.08 -10.48 0.89
N GLN A 49 -26.25 -10.73 1.49
CA GLN A 49 -27.51 -10.75 0.73
C GLN A 49 -28.02 -9.34 0.37
N ASN A 50 -27.51 -8.32 1.05
CA ASN A 50 -27.92 -6.92 0.94
C ASN A 50 -26.97 -6.09 0.06
N LEU A 51 -26.31 -6.69 -0.93
CA LEU A 51 -25.47 -5.93 -1.87
C LEU A 51 -26.31 -4.87 -2.62
N PRO A 52 -25.90 -3.58 -2.61
CA PRO A 52 -26.44 -2.59 -3.51
C PRO A 52 -26.57 -3.04 -4.97
N LYS A 53 -27.70 -2.74 -5.61
CA LYS A 53 -27.99 -3.15 -6.99
C LYS A 53 -26.95 -2.68 -8.00
N TRP A 54 -26.32 -1.53 -7.76
CA TRP A 54 -25.29 -0.97 -8.62
C TRP A 54 -24.01 -1.82 -8.66
N MET A 55 -23.76 -2.70 -7.69
CA MET A 55 -22.58 -3.61 -7.71
C MET A 55 -22.63 -4.66 -8.83
N ASN A 56 -23.79 -4.83 -9.47
CA ASN A 56 -23.92 -5.65 -10.68
C ASN A 56 -23.90 -4.80 -11.96
N ASN A 57 -23.85 -3.47 -11.84
CA ASN A 57 -23.82 -2.57 -12.98
C ASN A 57 -22.39 -2.43 -13.51
N LYS A 58 -22.13 -2.97 -14.70
CA LYS A 58 -20.82 -2.87 -15.36
C LYS A 58 -20.69 -1.62 -16.24
N ASP A 59 -21.73 -0.78 -16.31
CA ASP A 59 -21.67 0.50 -17.00
C ASP A 59 -20.73 1.45 -16.24
N LYS A 60 -19.90 2.18 -16.99
CA LYS A 60 -19.00 3.19 -16.43
C LYS A 60 -19.77 4.48 -16.16
N ASN A 61 -19.73 4.96 -14.91
CA ASN A 61 -20.14 6.31 -14.57
C ASN A 61 -18.90 7.21 -14.50
N HIS A 62 -18.74 8.07 -15.49
CA HIS A 62 -17.74 9.13 -15.43
C HIS A 62 -18.29 10.30 -14.60
N ILE A 63 -18.11 10.24 -13.28
CA ILE A 63 -18.15 11.47 -12.48
C ILE A 63 -16.87 12.26 -12.83
N TYR A 64 -16.91 13.59 -12.79
CA TYR A 64 -15.70 14.40 -13.01
C TYR A 64 -15.04 14.69 -11.66
N ARG A 65 -13.70 14.55 -11.58
CA ARG A 65 -12.91 14.99 -10.42
C ARG A 65 -13.28 16.42 -10.02
N LYS A 66 -13.19 16.75 -8.72
CA LYS A 66 -13.59 18.08 -8.23
C LYS A 66 -12.79 19.15 -8.99
N ARG A 67 -13.46 20.20 -9.47
CA ARG A 67 -12.76 21.31 -10.15
C ARG A 67 -11.99 22.12 -9.11
N GLY A 68 -10.72 22.35 -9.36
CA GLY A 68 -9.84 23.16 -8.53
C GLY A 68 -8.69 23.74 -9.35
N LYS A 69 -8.20 24.91 -8.93
CA LYS A 69 -7.01 25.56 -9.53
C LYS A 69 -5.72 24.75 -9.29
N TYR A 70 -5.75 23.88 -8.28
CA TYR A 70 -4.68 22.98 -7.89
C TYR A 70 -4.57 21.73 -8.74
N ASN A 71 -5.54 21.41 -9.60
CA ASN A 71 -5.53 20.14 -10.33
C ASN A 71 -4.25 20.03 -11.17
N ASP A 72 -3.54 18.91 -11.02
CA ASP A 72 -2.25 18.61 -11.62
C ASP A 72 -1.05 19.41 -11.01
N ASP A 73 -1.22 20.07 -9.87
CA ASP A 73 -0.12 20.79 -9.19
C ASP A 73 0.97 19.87 -8.63
N ILE A 74 0.74 18.54 -8.53
CA ILE A 74 1.82 17.60 -8.19
C ILE A 74 3.02 17.71 -9.15
N TYR A 75 2.82 18.19 -10.38
CA TYR A 75 3.91 18.42 -11.32
C TYR A 75 4.86 19.55 -10.90
N ASN A 76 4.52 20.36 -9.88
CA ASN A 76 5.46 21.24 -9.21
C ASN A 76 6.59 20.44 -8.52
N VAL A 77 6.30 19.23 -8.05
CA VAL A 77 7.27 18.23 -7.56
C VAL A 77 7.43 17.13 -8.61
N ARG A 78 7.90 17.52 -9.80
CA ARG A 78 7.89 16.67 -11.01
C ARG A 78 8.42 15.25 -10.82
N PRO A 79 9.54 14.98 -10.12
CA PRO A 79 10.01 13.59 -9.94
C PRO A 79 8.98 12.71 -9.21
N LEU A 80 8.31 13.23 -8.18
CA LEU A 80 7.24 12.53 -7.48
C LEU A 80 6.05 12.25 -8.40
N ALA A 81 5.62 13.25 -9.19
CA ALA A 81 4.55 13.06 -10.17
C ALA A 81 4.84 11.94 -11.17
N LEU A 82 6.10 11.85 -11.63
CA LEU A 82 6.53 10.81 -12.55
C LEU A 82 6.52 9.42 -11.91
N ASP A 83 6.96 9.29 -10.65
CA ASP A 83 6.91 8.02 -9.94
C ASP A 83 5.47 7.57 -9.72
N LEU A 84 4.56 8.48 -9.34
CA LEU A 84 3.12 8.19 -9.23
C LEU A 84 2.50 7.76 -10.57
N ASN A 85 2.93 8.36 -11.69
CA ASN A 85 2.48 7.94 -13.02
C ASN A 85 2.92 6.50 -13.34
N ALA A 86 4.16 6.12 -12.98
CA ALA A 86 4.65 4.77 -13.22
C ALA A 86 3.98 3.73 -12.29
N VAL A 87 3.68 4.10 -11.04
CA VAL A 87 2.90 3.29 -10.09
C VAL A 87 1.56 2.87 -10.71
N ALA A 88 0.78 3.83 -11.22
CA ALA A 88 -0.53 3.57 -11.83
C ALA A 88 -0.43 2.60 -13.03
N VAL A 89 0.54 2.82 -13.91
CA VAL A 89 0.79 1.92 -15.06
C VAL A 89 1.21 0.53 -14.60
N GLY A 90 2.04 0.45 -13.56
CA GLY A 90 2.52 -0.80 -12.98
C GLY A 90 1.37 -1.66 -12.44
N HIS A 91 0.48 -1.06 -11.65
CA HIS A 91 -0.75 -1.72 -11.18
C HIS A 91 -1.59 -2.22 -12.35
N ALA A 92 -1.89 -1.36 -13.32
CA ALA A 92 -2.73 -1.70 -14.45
C ALA A 92 -2.18 -2.87 -15.28
N PHE A 93 -0.86 -2.95 -15.52
CA PHE A 93 -0.27 -4.11 -16.21
C PHE A 93 -0.43 -5.42 -15.45
N ALA A 94 -0.18 -5.41 -14.14
CA ALA A 94 -0.31 -6.61 -13.33
C ALA A 94 -1.77 -7.09 -13.24
N TYR A 95 -2.72 -6.17 -13.07
CA TYR A 95 -4.16 -6.52 -13.07
C TYR A 95 -4.64 -7.08 -14.41
N GLU A 96 -4.20 -6.51 -15.54
CA GLU A 96 -4.53 -7.05 -16.86
C GLU A 96 -3.95 -8.46 -17.05
N ASP A 97 -2.72 -8.71 -16.64
CA ASP A 97 -2.08 -10.01 -16.81
C ASP A 97 -2.68 -11.09 -15.88
N LEU A 98 -3.11 -10.71 -14.67
CA LEU A 98 -3.84 -11.60 -13.75
C LEU A 98 -5.10 -12.20 -14.40
N ILE A 99 -5.82 -11.40 -15.18
CA ILE A 99 -7.16 -11.76 -15.68
C ILE A 99 -7.17 -12.18 -17.16
N THR A 100 -6.06 -11.98 -17.88
CA THR A 100 -5.90 -12.41 -19.29
C THR A 100 -5.16 -13.73 -19.45
N GLY A 101 -4.96 -14.47 -18.35
CA GLY A 101 -4.28 -15.77 -18.37
C GLY A 101 -2.76 -15.66 -18.51
N LYS A 102 -2.16 -14.53 -18.14
CA LYS A 102 -0.71 -14.28 -18.15
C LYS A 102 -0.14 -14.12 -16.74
N ALA A 103 -0.86 -14.59 -15.73
CA ALA A 103 -0.44 -14.48 -14.35
C ALA A 103 0.91 -15.18 -14.09
N ASP A 104 1.25 -16.23 -14.86
CA ASP A 104 2.55 -16.90 -14.85
C ASP A 104 3.74 -15.99 -15.26
N GLN A 105 3.45 -14.86 -15.92
CA GLN A 105 4.45 -13.89 -16.36
C GLN A 105 4.70 -12.77 -15.34
N LEU A 106 3.90 -12.68 -14.27
CA LEU A 106 3.99 -11.65 -13.25
C LEU A 106 5.42 -11.51 -12.71
N GLU A 107 6.06 -12.61 -12.36
CA GLU A 107 7.42 -12.64 -11.77
C GLU A 107 8.57 -12.55 -12.78
N THR A 108 8.24 -12.45 -14.08
CA THR A 108 9.21 -12.44 -15.19
C THR A 108 8.95 -11.30 -16.17
N LYS A 109 8.27 -11.57 -17.29
CA LYS A 109 8.08 -10.60 -18.38
C LYS A 109 7.29 -9.38 -17.94
N THR A 110 6.25 -9.58 -17.14
CA THR A 110 5.41 -8.49 -16.64
C THR A 110 6.20 -7.66 -15.64
N PHE A 111 6.90 -8.29 -14.69
CA PHE A 111 7.82 -7.57 -13.78
C PHE A 111 8.84 -6.73 -14.55
N GLU A 112 9.51 -7.27 -15.57
CA GLU A 112 10.49 -6.51 -16.35
C GLU A 112 9.85 -5.36 -17.13
N LYS A 113 8.62 -5.54 -17.64
CA LYS A 113 7.87 -4.48 -18.29
C LYS A 113 7.51 -3.36 -17.31
N ILE A 114 7.07 -3.71 -16.11
CA ILE A 114 6.77 -2.73 -15.05
C ILE A 114 8.05 -1.99 -14.64
N ASN A 115 9.15 -2.71 -14.44
CA ASN A 115 10.47 -2.16 -14.12
C ASN A 115 10.97 -1.18 -15.20
N GLN A 116 10.72 -1.46 -16.49
CA GLN A 116 11.03 -0.53 -17.58
C GLN A 116 10.24 0.78 -17.49
N VAL A 117 8.96 0.71 -17.12
CA VAL A 117 8.12 1.89 -16.91
C VAL A 117 8.56 2.67 -15.68
N LEU A 118 8.88 2.01 -14.58
CA LEU A 118 9.41 2.67 -13.37
C LEU A 118 10.70 3.45 -13.67
N LYS A 119 11.56 2.94 -14.55
CA LYS A 119 12.77 3.63 -15.00
C LYS A 119 12.50 4.75 -16.02
N ASN A 120 11.39 4.68 -16.74
CA ASN A 120 11.03 5.61 -17.81
C ASN A 120 9.53 5.96 -17.71
N PRO A 121 9.13 6.69 -16.65
CA PRO A 121 7.74 6.97 -16.36
C PRO A 121 7.09 7.79 -17.49
N PRO A 122 5.79 7.57 -17.78
CA PRO A 122 5.09 8.42 -18.72
C PRO A 122 4.99 9.84 -18.17
N ARG A 123 5.10 10.82 -19.08
CA ARG A 123 5.07 12.25 -18.73
C ARG A 123 3.77 12.67 -18.07
N PHE A 124 2.66 12.04 -18.45
CA PHE A 124 1.33 12.30 -17.94
C PHE A 124 0.73 10.98 -17.46
N MET A 125 -0.10 11.05 -16.42
CA MET A 125 -0.84 9.89 -15.94
C MET A 125 -1.76 9.38 -17.06
N PRO A 126 -1.57 8.16 -17.56
CA PRO A 126 -2.48 7.57 -18.53
C PRO A 126 -3.77 7.13 -17.82
N ASP A 127 -4.86 7.13 -18.57
CA ASP A 127 -6.09 6.47 -18.15
C ASP A 127 -5.86 4.95 -18.07
N GLU A 128 -6.01 4.37 -16.88
CA GLU A 128 -5.78 2.95 -16.60
C GLU A 128 -6.67 2.04 -17.44
N ALA A 129 -7.85 2.50 -17.88
CA ALA A 129 -8.74 1.74 -18.75
C ALA A 129 -8.13 1.49 -20.13
N ASN A 130 -7.17 2.33 -20.58
CA ASN A 130 -6.43 2.11 -21.82
C ASN A 130 -5.28 1.09 -21.64
N ILE A 131 -4.87 0.83 -20.41
CA ILE A 131 -3.77 -0.09 -20.08
C ILE A 131 -4.30 -1.47 -19.68
N SER A 132 -5.40 -1.50 -18.92
CA SER A 132 -6.03 -2.71 -18.37
C SER A 132 -7.49 -2.89 -18.87
N PRO A 133 -7.73 -2.84 -20.19
CA PRO A 133 -9.09 -2.77 -20.73
C PRO A 133 -9.90 -4.04 -20.45
N THR A 134 -9.26 -5.20 -20.31
CA THR A 134 -9.97 -6.46 -20.04
C THR A 134 -10.33 -6.56 -18.58
N PHE A 135 -9.46 -6.09 -17.68
CA PHE A 135 -9.75 -5.98 -16.25
C PHE A 135 -10.96 -5.08 -16.03
N GLY A 136 -10.96 -3.87 -16.59
CA GLY A 136 -12.08 -2.93 -16.49
C GLY A 136 -13.41 -3.47 -17.02
N ARG A 137 -13.40 -4.25 -18.12
CA ARG A 137 -14.62 -4.91 -18.61
C ARG A 137 -15.12 -6.02 -17.68
N LYS A 138 -14.21 -6.81 -17.09
CA LYS A 138 -14.58 -7.93 -16.22
C LYS A 138 -15.09 -7.42 -14.86
N TYR A 139 -14.35 -6.48 -14.27
CA TYR A 139 -14.52 -5.97 -12.92
C TYR A 139 -14.84 -4.47 -12.87
N GLY A 140 -15.65 -3.95 -13.81
CA GLY A 140 -15.89 -2.50 -13.96
C GLY A 140 -16.42 -1.76 -12.73
N VAL A 141 -17.07 -2.46 -11.79
CA VAL A 141 -17.45 -1.88 -10.49
C VAL A 141 -16.22 -1.68 -9.59
N LEU A 142 -15.34 -2.67 -9.53
CA LEU A 142 -14.09 -2.57 -8.78
C LEU A 142 -13.18 -1.49 -9.38
N GLU A 143 -13.08 -1.44 -10.72
CA GLU A 143 -12.33 -0.39 -11.43
C GLU A 143 -12.84 1.00 -11.01
N GLN A 144 -14.15 1.20 -10.93
CA GLN A 144 -14.74 2.44 -10.44
C GLN A 144 -14.38 2.71 -8.96
N VAL A 145 -14.44 1.72 -8.08
CA VAL A 145 -14.04 1.90 -6.67
C VAL A 145 -12.58 2.38 -6.57
N PHE A 146 -11.67 1.72 -7.29
CA PHE A 146 -10.26 2.10 -7.34
C PHE A 146 -10.06 3.49 -7.96
N GLU A 147 -10.64 3.75 -9.13
CA GLU A 147 -10.52 5.02 -9.84
C GLU A 147 -10.91 6.21 -8.95
N TRP A 148 -12.05 6.12 -8.26
CA TRP A 148 -12.52 7.23 -7.42
C TRP A 148 -11.70 7.46 -6.17
N ALA A 149 -11.20 6.38 -5.55
CA ALA A 149 -10.31 6.50 -4.41
C ALA A 149 -8.92 7.03 -4.84
N HIS A 150 -8.42 6.62 -6.01
CA HIS A 150 -7.20 7.17 -6.61
C HIS A 150 -7.35 8.63 -7.04
N ILE A 151 -8.52 9.05 -7.52
CA ILE A 151 -8.81 10.47 -7.77
C ILE A 151 -8.74 11.27 -6.47
N LEU A 152 -9.34 10.79 -5.38
CA LEU A 152 -9.24 11.47 -4.07
C LEU A 152 -7.77 11.57 -3.64
N HIS A 153 -7.00 10.50 -3.79
CA HIS A 153 -5.57 10.46 -3.49
C HIS A 153 -4.79 11.51 -4.29
N ALA A 154 -4.92 11.50 -5.62
CA ALA A 154 -4.27 12.44 -6.53
C ALA A 154 -4.65 13.90 -6.25
N GLN A 155 -5.94 14.19 -6.04
CA GLN A 155 -6.38 15.56 -5.76
C GLN A 155 -5.90 16.07 -4.40
N THR A 156 -5.81 15.20 -3.39
CA THR A 156 -5.25 15.58 -2.09
C THR A 156 -3.78 15.98 -2.22
N VAL A 157 -3.02 15.24 -3.01
CA VAL A 157 -1.60 15.50 -3.30
C VAL A 157 -1.42 16.79 -4.09
N ASP A 158 -2.25 17.00 -5.11
CA ASP A 158 -2.28 18.23 -5.90
C ASP A 158 -2.53 19.45 -5.00
N VAL A 159 -3.50 19.38 -4.07
CA VAL A 159 -3.74 20.46 -3.10
C VAL A 159 -2.49 20.74 -2.25
N LEU A 160 -1.84 19.70 -1.73
CA LEU A 160 -0.65 19.85 -0.90
C LEU A 160 0.55 20.44 -1.67
N ALA A 161 0.70 20.06 -2.95
CA ALA A 161 1.73 20.56 -3.86
C ALA A 161 1.39 21.93 -4.49
N SER A 162 0.21 22.49 -4.20
CA SER A 162 -0.22 23.73 -4.80
C SER A 162 0.60 24.92 -4.34
N THR A 163 1.02 25.75 -5.30
CA THR A 163 1.70 27.03 -5.05
C THR A 163 0.72 28.21 -5.02
N GLU A 164 -0.55 27.97 -5.36
CA GLU A 164 -1.59 29.01 -5.40
C GLU A 164 -2.46 29.04 -4.15
N LEU A 165 -2.36 28.03 -3.28
CA LEU A 165 -3.12 27.91 -2.04
C LEU A 165 -2.24 28.21 -0.83
N THR A 166 -2.76 28.99 0.10
CA THR A 166 -2.22 29.09 1.45
C THR A 166 -2.44 27.79 2.22
N GLU A 167 -1.67 27.52 3.28
CA GLU A 167 -1.85 26.30 4.08
C GLU A 167 -3.28 26.17 4.64
N ALA A 168 -3.88 27.25 5.11
CA ALA A 168 -5.28 27.22 5.58
C ALA A 168 -6.28 26.87 4.47
N GLU A 169 -6.06 27.36 3.24
CA GLU A 169 -6.88 26.98 2.09
C GLU A 169 -6.66 25.53 1.68
N LYS A 170 -5.41 25.03 1.75
CA LYS A 170 -5.11 23.62 1.49
C LYS A 170 -5.87 22.72 2.45
N GLU A 171 -5.85 23.02 3.75
CA GLU A 171 -6.57 22.21 4.74
C GLU A 171 -8.08 22.21 4.50
N ALA A 172 -8.67 23.39 4.25
CA ALA A 172 -10.09 23.51 3.96
C ALA A 172 -10.49 22.75 2.68
N GLU A 173 -9.62 22.78 1.66
CA GLU A 173 -9.86 22.11 0.39
C GLU A 173 -9.73 20.58 0.51
N ILE A 174 -8.81 20.06 1.32
CA ILE A 174 -8.68 18.63 1.60
C ILE A 174 -9.95 18.08 2.27
N GLU A 175 -10.51 18.80 3.25
CA GLU A 175 -11.79 18.42 3.86
C GLU A 175 -12.94 18.49 2.86
N ALA A 176 -12.95 19.52 2.00
CA ALA A 176 -13.96 19.66 0.94
C ALA A 176 -13.86 18.53 -0.11
N LEU A 177 -12.65 18.07 -0.44
CA LEU A 177 -12.42 16.92 -1.32
C LEU A 177 -12.99 15.64 -0.71
N TYR A 178 -12.76 15.40 0.58
CA TYR A 178 -13.31 14.24 1.26
C TYR A 178 -14.84 14.25 1.31
N GLN A 179 -15.43 15.41 1.61
CA GLN A 179 -16.88 15.55 1.57
C GLN A 179 -17.44 15.34 0.16
N PHE A 180 -16.80 15.91 -0.86
CA PHE A 180 -17.17 15.68 -2.25
C PHE A 180 -17.11 14.19 -2.63
N TYR A 181 -16.06 13.49 -2.19
CA TYR A 181 -15.91 12.05 -2.40
C TYR A 181 -17.08 11.27 -1.80
N LEU A 182 -17.43 11.52 -0.53
CA LEU A 182 -18.54 10.84 0.13
C LEU A 182 -19.91 11.14 -0.53
N ASP A 183 -20.15 12.39 -0.91
CA ASP A 183 -21.45 12.82 -1.41
C ASP A 183 -21.72 12.37 -2.85
N ASN A 184 -20.66 12.21 -3.66
CA ASN A 184 -20.79 11.96 -5.09
C ASN A 184 -20.41 10.52 -5.49
N VAL A 185 -19.67 9.79 -4.66
CA VAL A 185 -19.21 8.44 -4.97
C VAL A 185 -20.07 7.42 -4.21
N PRO A 186 -21.03 6.73 -4.87
CA PRO A 186 -21.96 5.82 -4.18
C PRO A 186 -21.28 4.58 -3.57
N TYR A 187 -20.03 4.34 -3.96
CA TYR A 187 -19.16 3.27 -3.49
C TYR A 187 -17.92 3.81 -2.76
N ALA A 188 -18.05 4.99 -2.14
CA ALA A 188 -17.00 5.58 -1.34
C ALA A 188 -16.51 4.58 -0.28
N ILE A 189 -15.19 4.50 -0.12
CA ILE A 189 -14.53 3.69 0.90
C ILE A 189 -14.65 4.44 2.24
N THR A 190 -14.98 3.70 3.30
CA THR A 190 -15.16 4.25 4.65
C THR A 190 -13.90 4.93 5.15
N GLY A 191 -14.06 6.04 5.87
CA GLY A 191 -12.97 6.71 6.60
C GLY A 191 -12.83 6.22 8.04
N LEU A 192 -13.50 5.13 8.41
CA LEU A 192 -13.27 4.47 9.70
C LEU A 192 -12.03 3.58 9.62
N PRO A 193 -11.26 3.46 10.73
CA PRO A 193 -10.18 2.50 10.80
C PRO A 193 -10.79 1.08 10.85
N MET A 194 -10.71 0.35 9.74
CA MET A 194 -11.15 -1.04 9.65
C MET A 194 -10.17 -1.96 10.36
N ASN A 195 -10.60 -3.09 10.93
CA ASN A 195 -9.64 -4.07 11.46
C ASN A 195 -8.81 -4.71 10.33
N MET A 196 -7.58 -4.24 10.14
CA MET A 196 -6.69 -4.70 9.06
C MET A 196 -6.29 -6.16 9.24
N GLY A 197 -6.16 -6.63 10.49
CA GLY A 197 -5.90 -8.05 10.77
C GLY A 197 -7.07 -8.94 10.36
N TYR A 198 -8.31 -8.45 10.46
CA TYR A 198 -9.46 -9.16 9.91
C TYR A 198 -9.42 -9.18 8.38
N LEU A 199 -9.18 -8.05 7.73
CA LEU A 199 -9.09 -7.96 6.27
C LEU A 199 -7.93 -8.82 5.70
N ASP A 200 -6.81 -8.94 6.41
CA ASP A 200 -5.65 -9.80 6.07
C ASP A 200 -5.83 -11.28 6.50
N SER A 201 -6.99 -11.67 7.04
CA SER A 201 -7.24 -13.03 7.54
C SER A 201 -8.31 -13.80 6.74
N GLN A 202 -8.62 -13.37 5.52
CA GLN A 202 -9.55 -14.12 4.68
C GLN A 202 -8.95 -15.49 4.30
N PRO A 203 -9.77 -16.51 3.98
CA PRO A 203 -9.25 -17.86 3.65
C PRO A 203 -8.31 -17.92 2.44
N TYR A 204 -8.34 -16.89 1.60
CA TYR A 204 -7.48 -16.71 0.43
C TYR A 204 -6.32 -15.73 0.66
N SER A 205 -6.23 -15.08 1.83
CA SER A 205 -5.20 -14.08 2.12
C SER A 205 -3.80 -14.64 1.93
N LYS A 206 -2.87 -13.77 1.52
CA LYS A 206 -1.46 -14.03 1.22
C LYS A 206 -1.20 -14.80 -0.08
N ALA A 207 -2.22 -15.30 -0.77
CA ALA A 207 -2.05 -16.05 -2.00
C ALA A 207 -1.24 -15.29 -3.07
N PHE A 208 -1.43 -13.97 -3.19
CA PHE A 208 -0.68 -13.16 -4.14
C PHE A 208 0.76 -12.94 -3.71
N ARG A 209 0.99 -12.53 -2.44
CA ARG A 209 2.35 -12.25 -1.95
C ARG A 209 3.24 -13.50 -1.90
N ASP A 210 2.66 -14.65 -1.64
CA ASP A 210 3.37 -15.93 -1.61
C ASP A 210 3.73 -16.40 -3.03
N LYS A 211 2.85 -16.18 -4.00
CA LYS A 211 3.01 -16.65 -5.39
C LYS A 211 3.79 -15.69 -6.28
N TYR A 212 3.62 -14.38 -6.06
CA TYR A 212 4.18 -13.29 -6.86
C TYR A 212 4.92 -12.28 -5.98
N PRO A 213 5.98 -12.70 -5.26
CA PRO A 213 6.64 -11.86 -4.26
C PRO A 213 7.31 -10.61 -4.84
N LYS A 214 7.85 -10.63 -6.07
CA LYS A 214 8.46 -9.43 -6.66
C LYS A 214 7.41 -8.41 -7.05
N VAL A 215 6.31 -8.83 -7.68
CA VAL A 215 5.23 -7.91 -8.04
C VAL A 215 4.53 -7.39 -6.79
N ASN A 216 4.33 -8.23 -5.78
CA ASN A 216 3.84 -7.78 -4.47
C ASN A 216 4.79 -6.77 -3.82
N GLY A 217 6.11 -7.00 -3.89
CA GLY A 217 7.12 -6.05 -3.43
C GLY A 217 6.99 -4.69 -4.11
N LEU A 218 6.75 -4.66 -5.43
CA LEU A 218 6.46 -3.42 -6.16
C LEU A 218 5.20 -2.74 -5.61
N PHE A 219 4.08 -3.46 -5.48
CA PHE A 219 2.82 -2.89 -4.99
C PHE A 219 2.96 -2.30 -3.59
N TRP A 220 3.58 -3.02 -2.66
CA TRP A 220 3.81 -2.51 -1.32
C TRP A 220 4.84 -1.37 -1.28
N GLY A 221 5.81 -1.36 -2.20
CA GLY A 221 6.68 -0.21 -2.44
C GLY A 221 5.91 1.01 -2.95
N TYR A 222 4.94 0.81 -3.83
CA TYR A 222 4.06 1.87 -4.32
C TYR A 222 3.21 2.45 -3.20
N HIS A 223 2.59 1.59 -2.39
CA HIS A 223 1.81 2.00 -1.23
C HIS A 223 2.67 2.72 -0.18
N TRP A 224 3.95 2.34 -0.04
CA TRP A 224 4.90 3.08 0.78
C TRP A 224 5.10 4.51 0.27
N LEU A 225 5.37 4.69 -1.03
CA LEU A 225 5.52 6.02 -1.64
C LEU A 225 4.23 6.85 -1.48
N GLN A 226 3.10 6.24 -1.84
CA GLN A 226 1.78 6.83 -1.75
C GLN A 226 1.42 7.23 -0.32
N GLY A 227 1.83 6.47 0.70
CA GLY A 227 1.63 6.84 2.09
C GLY A 227 2.61 7.90 2.58
N SER A 228 3.90 7.77 2.27
CA SER A 228 4.99 8.59 2.84
C SER A 228 5.03 10.03 2.29
N MET A 229 4.50 10.26 1.09
CA MET A 229 4.57 11.58 0.46
C MET A 229 3.71 12.64 1.17
N TYR A 230 2.72 12.26 1.99
CA TYR A 230 1.81 13.24 2.59
C TYR A 230 2.50 14.13 3.62
N ASP A 231 3.25 13.56 4.56
CA ASP A 231 4.06 14.34 5.50
C ASP A 231 5.20 15.08 4.79
N LEU A 232 5.69 14.52 3.69
CA LEU A 232 6.68 15.20 2.85
C LEU A 232 6.11 16.49 2.26
N LEU A 233 4.83 16.52 1.89
CA LEU A 233 4.21 17.70 1.27
C LEU A 233 3.58 18.65 2.30
N TYR A 234 3.01 18.12 3.37
CA TYR A 234 2.19 18.87 4.33
C TYR A 234 2.99 19.86 5.18
N GLY A 235 2.54 21.13 5.17
CA GLY A 235 3.16 22.23 5.92
C GLY A 235 4.53 22.65 5.39
N LYS A 236 4.82 22.41 4.10
CA LYS A 236 6.11 22.73 3.47
C LYS A 236 5.95 23.67 2.27
N THR A 237 6.95 24.50 2.07
CA THR A 237 7.13 25.28 0.84
C THR A 237 7.53 24.37 -0.33
N LEU A 238 7.31 24.82 -1.57
CA LEU A 238 7.67 24.04 -2.76
C LEU A 238 9.16 23.63 -2.78
N GLU A 239 10.06 24.53 -2.38
CA GLU A 239 11.49 24.24 -2.32
C GLU A 239 11.79 23.10 -1.33
N GLU A 240 11.20 23.17 -0.13
CA GLU A 240 11.34 22.10 0.87
C GLU A 240 10.72 20.78 0.41
N GLN A 241 9.60 20.83 -0.30
CA GLN A 241 8.96 19.63 -0.88
C GLN A 241 9.89 18.96 -1.91
N GLN A 242 10.48 19.74 -2.82
CA GLN A 242 11.42 19.23 -3.82
C GLN A 242 12.66 18.63 -3.17
N GLN A 243 13.28 19.33 -2.21
CA GLN A 243 14.46 18.85 -1.49
C GLN A 243 14.17 17.59 -0.65
N ALA A 244 12.99 17.53 -0.01
CA ALA A 244 12.58 16.36 0.74
C ALA A 244 12.37 15.15 -0.20
N TYR A 245 11.80 15.38 -1.39
CA TYR A 245 11.61 14.31 -2.37
C TYR A 245 12.92 13.80 -2.97
N GLU A 246 13.93 14.65 -3.14
CA GLU A 246 15.25 14.17 -3.60
C GLU A 246 15.86 13.11 -2.68
N GLN A 247 15.59 13.18 -1.38
CA GLN A 247 16.07 12.21 -0.40
C GLN A 247 15.13 11.00 -0.30
N MET A 248 13.84 11.26 -0.13
CA MET A 248 12.82 10.21 -0.01
C MET A 248 12.70 9.37 -1.29
N GLY A 249 12.81 10.00 -2.46
CA GLY A 249 12.86 9.33 -3.75
C GLY A 249 14.05 8.38 -3.87
N LYS A 250 15.21 8.68 -3.30
CA LYS A 250 16.33 7.72 -3.26
C LYS A 250 15.99 6.51 -2.40
N GLN A 251 15.45 6.73 -1.20
CA GLN A 251 15.00 5.62 -0.35
C GLN A 251 13.93 4.77 -1.03
N TYR A 252 12.96 5.40 -1.69
CA TYR A 252 11.94 4.71 -2.48
C TYR A 252 12.59 3.77 -3.51
N HIS A 253 13.45 4.29 -4.38
CA HIS A 253 14.04 3.50 -5.46
C HIS A 253 15.05 2.44 -5.01
N GLU A 254 15.87 2.74 -4.00
CA GLU A 254 16.99 1.90 -3.57
C GLU A 254 16.60 0.87 -2.52
N VAL A 255 15.58 1.17 -1.71
CA VAL A 255 15.21 0.34 -0.55
C VAL A 255 13.78 -0.17 -0.66
N GLU A 256 12.80 0.73 -0.83
CA GLU A 256 11.40 0.39 -0.56
C GLU A 256 10.71 -0.30 -1.75
N LEU A 257 11.06 0.07 -2.98
CA LEU A 257 10.40 -0.33 -4.23
C LEU A 257 10.49 -1.83 -4.52
N TYR A 258 11.62 -2.46 -4.24
CA TYR A 258 11.85 -3.88 -4.56
C TYR A 258 11.82 -4.78 -3.32
N ARG A 259 11.38 -4.26 -2.19
CA ARG A 259 11.40 -4.98 -0.92
C ARG A 259 10.31 -6.05 -0.88
N THR A 260 10.70 -7.32 -0.74
CA THR A 260 9.77 -8.47 -0.74
C THR A 260 9.58 -9.12 0.63
N ASP A 261 10.32 -8.66 1.65
CA ASP A 261 10.36 -9.28 2.99
C ASP A 261 9.56 -8.51 4.04
N ARG A 262 8.68 -7.60 3.61
CA ARG A 262 7.79 -6.90 4.54
C ARG A 262 6.83 -7.92 5.16
N PRO A 263 6.61 -7.87 6.48
CA PRO A 263 5.60 -8.70 7.13
C PRO A 263 4.17 -8.20 6.86
N PHE A 264 4.01 -6.89 6.63
CA PHE A 264 2.74 -6.23 6.39
C PHE A 264 2.91 -5.00 5.50
N MET A 265 1.84 -4.61 4.82
CA MET A 265 1.81 -3.42 3.99
C MET A 265 1.92 -2.14 4.84
N PRO A 266 2.66 -1.10 4.40
CA PRO A 266 2.76 0.16 5.12
C PRO A 266 1.42 0.87 5.27
N MET A 267 1.14 1.40 6.47
CA MET A 267 -0.07 2.15 6.78
C MET A 267 0.21 3.64 6.95
N PHE A 268 -0.76 4.49 6.66
CA PHE A 268 -0.59 5.94 6.61
C PHE A 268 -0.12 6.57 7.91
N ALA A 269 -0.65 6.13 9.06
CA ALA A 269 -0.23 6.66 10.35
C ALA A 269 1.25 6.38 10.65
N GLU A 270 1.82 5.33 10.05
CA GLU A 270 3.20 4.93 10.27
C GLU A 270 4.18 5.75 9.44
N VAL A 271 3.80 6.04 8.19
CA VAL A 271 4.68 6.71 7.23
C VAL A 271 4.39 8.21 7.08
N SER A 272 3.18 8.65 7.41
CA SER A 272 2.75 10.06 7.43
C SER A 272 1.89 10.37 8.66
N PRO A 273 2.48 10.30 9.87
CA PRO A 273 1.76 10.48 11.12
C PRO A 273 1.11 11.85 11.29
N ARG A 274 1.72 12.94 10.78
CA ARG A 274 1.14 14.29 10.92
C ARG A 274 -0.10 14.45 10.04
N PHE A 275 -0.03 13.98 8.79
CA PHE A 275 -1.17 13.94 7.90
C PHE A 275 -2.30 13.07 8.46
N ALA A 276 -1.98 11.86 8.94
CA ALA A 276 -2.99 10.97 9.52
C ALA A 276 -3.64 11.56 10.78
N ALA A 277 -2.88 12.29 11.60
CA ALA A 277 -3.44 13.01 12.74
C ALA A 277 -4.34 14.18 12.31
N ARG A 278 -3.98 14.89 11.23
CA ARG A 278 -4.74 16.06 10.75
C ARG A 278 -6.00 15.68 9.98
N PHE A 279 -5.91 14.68 9.11
CA PHE A 279 -6.95 14.22 8.19
C PHE A 279 -7.23 12.72 8.38
N PRO A 280 -7.67 12.32 9.59
CA PRO A 280 -7.74 10.91 9.98
C PRO A 280 -8.66 10.08 9.09
N LYS A 281 -9.79 10.65 8.65
CA LYS A 281 -10.75 9.94 7.80
C LYS A 281 -10.17 9.63 6.42
N ILE A 282 -9.43 10.58 5.84
CA ILE A 282 -8.80 10.40 4.53
C ILE A 282 -7.67 9.36 4.64
N ALA A 283 -6.84 9.46 5.66
CA ALA A 283 -5.78 8.47 5.91
C ALA A 283 -6.35 7.05 6.06
N ASN A 284 -7.41 6.88 6.85
CA ASN A 284 -8.07 5.57 6.98
C ASN A 284 -8.74 5.11 5.68
N THR A 285 -9.35 6.00 4.90
CA THR A 285 -9.86 5.67 3.56
C THR A 285 -8.76 5.10 2.66
N PHE A 286 -7.54 5.65 2.70
CA PHE A 286 -6.41 5.16 1.91
C PHE A 286 -5.84 3.83 2.43
N ASP A 287 -5.73 3.64 3.75
CA ASP A 287 -5.37 2.34 4.31
C ASP A 287 -6.37 1.24 3.88
N ASN A 288 -7.67 1.56 3.94
CA ASN A 288 -8.74 0.65 3.52
C ASN A 288 -8.69 0.35 2.02
N LEU A 289 -8.38 1.34 1.19
CA LEU A 289 -8.15 1.17 -0.25
C LEU A 289 -6.98 0.23 -0.53
N HIS A 290 -5.83 0.46 0.12
CA HIS A 290 -4.66 -0.36 -0.08
C HIS A 290 -4.94 -1.81 0.34
N MET A 291 -5.68 -2.02 1.44
CA MET A 291 -6.07 -3.36 1.86
C MET A 291 -7.06 -4.01 0.89
N LEU A 292 -7.94 -3.23 0.26
CA LEU A 292 -8.80 -3.74 -0.82
C LEU A 292 -7.96 -4.24 -2.01
N HIS A 293 -6.86 -3.57 -2.37
CA HIS A 293 -5.94 -4.08 -3.39
C HIS A 293 -5.38 -5.46 -3.01
N ASP A 294 -4.87 -5.64 -1.79
CA ASP A 294 -4.37 -6.92 -1.30
C ASP A 294 -5.45 -8.02 -1.35
N MET A 295 -6.65 -7.74 -0.85
CA MET A 295 -7.77 -8.69 -0.87
C MET A 295 -8.15 -9.13 -2.30
N VAL A 296 -8.18 -8.19 -3.25
CA VAL A 296 -8.47 -8.49 -4.66
C VAL A 296 -7.34 -9.32 -5.27
N ASN A 297 -6.09 -8.94 -5.04
CA ASN A 297 -4.93 -9.64 -5.56
C ASN A 297 -4.91 -11.09 -5.07
N ASP A 298 -5.14 -11.30 -3.77
CA ASP A 298 -5.17 -12.61 -3.14
C ASP A 298 -6.33 -13.48 -3.67
N ALA A 299 -7.52 -12.89 -3.87
CA ALA A 299 -8.65 -13.59 -4.48
C ALA A 299 -8.32 -14.04 -5.92
N LEU A 300 -7.74 -13.16 -6.75
CA LEU A 300 -7.38 -13.47 -8.14
C LEU A 300 -6.22 -14.47 -8.26
N ALA A 301 -5.28 -14.48 -7.30
CA ALA A 301 -4.15 -15.40 -7.28
C ALA A 301 -4.51 -16.81 -6.73
N SER A 302 -5.65 -16.94 -6.06
CA SER A 302 -6.08 -18.19 -5.41
C SER A 302 -6.57 -19.22 -6.43
N GLU A 303 -5.76 -20.26 -6.67
CA GLU A 303 -6.02 -21.31 -7.66
C GLU A 303 -7.13 -22.29 -7.27
N TRP A 304 -7.43 -22.40 -5.98
CA TRP A 304 -8.47 -23.31 -5.46
C TRP A 304 -9.88 -22.74 -5.60
N MET A 305 -10.00 -21.45 -5.95
CA MET A 305 -11.28 -20.78 -6.17
C MET A 305 -11.63 -20.82 -7.66
N SER A 306 -12.88 -21.16 -7.99
CA SER A 306 -13.41 -20.93 -9.33
C SER A 306 -13.53 -19.44 -9.64
N GLU A 307 -13.54 -19.05 -10.92
CA GLU A 307 -13.72 -17.65 -11.32
C GLU A 307 -14.96 -17.01 -10.70
N LYS A 308 -16.06 -17.75 -10.60
CA LYS A 308 -17.28 -17.27 -9.95
C LYS A 308 -17.07 -16.96 -8.46
N GLN A 309 -16.34 -17.83 -7.75
CA GLN A 309 -16.01 -17.58 -6.34
C GLN A 309 -15.08 -16.38 -6.19
N GLN A 310 -14.13 -16.18 -7.12
CA GLN A 310 -13.27 -14.99 -7.12
C GLN A 310 -14.10 -13.71 -7.31
N GLU A 311 -15.01 -13.69 -8.29
CA GLU A 311 -15.93 -12.56 -8.51
C GLU A 311 -16.79 -12.27 -7.27
N GLU A 312 -17.36 -13.31 -6.65
CA GLU A 312 -18.15 -13.22 -5.42
C GLU A 312 -17.35 -12.65 -4.24
N GLN A 313 -16.12 -13.11 -4.04
CA GLN A 313 -15.26 -12.59 -2.96
C GLN A 313 -14.75 -11.17 -3.24
N ILE A 314 -14.55 -10.78 -4.50
CA ILE A 314 -14.24 -9.40 -4.88
C ILE A 314 -15.43 -8.48 -4.59
N GLN A 315 -16.65 -8.89 -4.93
CA GLN A 315 -17.86 -8.12 -4.57
C GLN A 315 -18.00 -7.97 -3.06
N ARG A 316 -17.72 -9.05 -2.32
CA ARG A 316 -17.69 -9.00 -0.86
C ARG A 316 -16.60 -8.03 -0.37
N ALA A 317 -15.38 -8.10 -0.89
CA ALA A 317 -14.27 -7.23 -0.50
C ALA A 317 -14.61 -5.75 -0.67
N ILE A 318 -15.22 -5.38 -1.80
CA ILE A 318 -15.76 -4.03 -2.02
C ILE A 318 -16.74 -3.69 -0.90
N TRP A 319 -17.75 -4.54 -0.68
CA TRP A 319 -18.79 -4.29 0.32
C TRP A 319 -18.24 -4.10 1.74
N LEU A 320 -17.21 -4.87 2.12
CA LEU A 320 -16.57 -4.78 3.44
C LEU A 320 -16.00 -3.39 3.73
N VAL A 321 -15.58 -2.63 2.72
CA VAL A 321 -14.92 -1.33 2.92
C VAL A 321 -15.81 -0.14 2.55
N MET A 322 -17.05 -0.34 2.10
CA MET A 322 -17.92 0.76 1.68
C MET A 322 -18.43 1.58 2.86
N ALA A 323 -18.37 2.91 2.77
CA ALA A 323 -18.89 3.83 3.78
C ALA A 323 -20.36 3.54 4.15
N SER A 324 -21.20 3.17 3.18
CA SER A 324 -22.61 2.82 3.41
C SER A 324 -22.81 1.57 4.26
N ASN A 325 -21.85 0.64 4.26
CA ASN A 325 -21.89 -0.54 5.13
C ASN A 325 -21.54 -0.20 6.59
N HIS A 326 -20.98 0.99 6.84
CA HIS A 326 -20.55 1.46 8.14
C HIS A 326 -21.32 2.70 8.61
N GLU A 327 -22.50 2.96 8.02
CA GLU A 327 -23.32 4.10 8.37
C GLU A 327 -23.75 4.04 9.85
N GLY A 328 -23.57 5.16 10.56
CA GLY A 328 -23.87 5.26 12.00
C GLY A 328 -22.82 4.65 12.93
N MET A 329 -21.71 4.13 12.39
CA MET A 329 -20.59 3.62 13.19
C MET A 329 -19.55 4.72 13.47
N GLU A 330 -18.68 4.46 14.44
CA GLU A 330 -17.68 5.42 14.91
C GLU A 330 -16.36 4.71 15.22
N ALA A 331 -15.25 5.42 15.04
CA ALA A 331 -13.92 4.96 15.46
C ALA A 331 -13.86 4.84 17.00
N GLY A 332 -13.01 3.95 17.51
CA GLY A 332 -12.89 3.61 18.92
C GLY A 332 -13.98 2.67 19.44
N LYS A 333 -14.83 2.11 18.57
CA LYS A 333 -15.95 1.24 18.97
C LYS A 333 -16.00 -0.05 18.14
N THR A 334 -16.49 -1.12 18.75
CA THR A 334 -16.81 -2.38 18.08
C THR A 334 -18.32 -2.55 18.03
N TYR A 335 -18.85 -2.96 16.88
CA TYR A 335 -20.28 -3.19 16.68
C TYR A 335 -20.50 -4.66 16.33
N GLY A 336 -21.40 -5.33 17.06
CA GLY A 336 -21.66 -6.75 16.86
C GLY A 336 -20.49 -7.66 17.28
N ASP A 337 -20.66 -8.95 17.02
CA ASP A 337 -19.68 -10.00 17.34
C ASP A 337 -18.86 -10.43 16.12
N ASP A 338 -19.22 -9.97 14.91
CA ASP A 338 -18.42 -10.19 13.71
C ASP A 338 -17.28 -9.18 13.67
N LYS A 339 -16.07 -9.63 13.35
CA LYS A 339 -14.88 -8.76 13.30
C LYS A 339 -14.93 -7.70 12.17
N LEU A 340 -16.02 -7.69 11.39
CA LEU A 340 -16.24 -6.78 10.27
C LEU A 340 -16.41 -5.33 10.76
N HIS A 341 -17.26 -5.12 11.76
CA HIS A 341 -17.50 -3.78 12.32
C HIS A 341 -16.66 -3.52 13.58
N ASP A 342 -15.47 -4.12 13.62
CA ASP A 342 -14.46 -3.83 14.63
C ASP A 342 -13.68 -2.56 14.25
N HIS A 343 -14.20 -1.41 14.72
CA HIS A 343 -13.57 -0.09 14.59
C HIS A 343 -12.94 0.38 15.90
N ARG A 344 -12.48 -0.54 16.76
CA ARG A 344 -11.91 -0.22 18.08
C ARG A 344 -10.69 0.71 18.07
N PHE A 345 -10.09 0.93 16.90
CA PHE A 345 -8.95 1.83 16.73
C PHE A 345 -9.40 3.29 16.64
N MET A 346 -8.57 4.21 17.12
CA MET A 346 -8.87 5.64 17.04
C MET A 346 -8.74 6.13 15.60
N ALA A 347 -9.49 7.18 15.26
CA ALA A 347 -9.41 7.81 13.94
C ALA A 347 -7.96 8.25 13.63
N GLY A 348 -7.49 7.95 12.41
CA GLY A 348 -6.13 8.25 11.99
C GLY A 348 -5.07 7.27 12.51
N MET A 349 -5.45 6.24 13.28
CA MET A 349 -4.60 5.10 13.55
C MET A 349 -4.82 4.01 12.50
N PRO A 350 -3.82 3.17 12.22
CA PRO A 350 -4.03 1.99 11.42
C PRO A 350 -4.99 1.05 12.13
N GLY A 351 -5.68 0.24 11.34
CA GLY A 351 -6.59 -0.79 11.80
C GLY A 351 -5.99 -1.98 12.55
N MET A 352 -4.73 -1.90 12.93
CA MET A 352 -4.08 -2.83 13.86
C MET A 352 -3.48 -2.08 15.07
N GLY A 353 -3.79 -0.79 15.23
CA GLY A 353 -3.01 0.10 16.09
C GLY A 353 -1.67 0.46 15.45
N TRP A 354 -0.75 1.00 16.25
CA TRP A 354 0.66 1.07 15.84
C TRP A 354 1.20 -0.36 15.78
N MET A 355 1.91 -0.76 14.71
CA MET A 355 2.35 -2.15 14.42
C MET A 355 3.31 -2.81 15.46
N GLY A 356 3.32 -2.36 16.72
CA GLY A 356 4.04 -2.99 17.82
C GLY A 356 3.50 -4.36 18.26
N ASP A 357 2.24 -4.70 17.93
CA ASP A 357 1.57 -5.91 18.43
C ASP A 357 1.49 -7.06 17.41
N ILE A 358 2.22 -7.00 16.29
CA ILE A 358 2.32 -8.13 15.36
C ILE A 358 3.29 -9.17 15.97
N GLU A 359 2.80 -10.38 16.27
CA GLU A 359 3.65 -11.54 16.56
C GLU A 359 4.68 -11.71 15.42
N GLY A 360 5.96 -11.48 15.73
CA GLY A 360 7.07 -11.55 14.76
C GLY A 360 7.70 -10.20 14.38
N TYR A 361 7.11 -9.06 14.75
CA TYR A 361 7.68 -7.72 14.48
C TYR A 361 8.71 -7.27 15.54
N GLU A 362 8.72 -7.90 16.72
CA GLU A 362 9.61 -7.55 17.84
C GLU A 362 11.12 -7.72 17.51
N HIS A 363 11.47 -8.50 16.48
CA HIS A 363 12.87 -8.84 16.21
C HIS A 363 13.63 -7.91 15.26
N LEU A 364 12.97 -6.91 14.66
CA LEU A 364 13.61 -6.04 13.65
C LEU A 364 13.94 -4.62 14.15
N ASN A 365 13.46 -4.20 15.32
CA ASN A 365 13.65 -2.84 15.84
C ASN A 365 14.70 -2.68 16.95
N HIS A 366 15.69 -3.57 17.03
CA HIS A 366 16.76 -3.44 18.03
C HIS A 366 17.87 -2.44 17.71
N ARG A 367 17.63 -1.43 16.86
CA ARG A 367 18.58 -0.32 16.72
C ARG A 367 18.04 1.10 16.86
N GLN A 368 16.74 1.33 16.84
CA GLN A 368 16.21 2.66 17.13
C GLN A 368 14.86 2.53 17.84
N ASN A 369 14.84 3.04 19.09
CA ASN A 369 13.69 3.54 19.85
C ASN A 369 13.47 2.86 21.21
N ASN A 370 14.04 3.52 22.23
CA ASN A 370 13.54 3.44 23.59
C ASN A 370 12.42 4.51 23.74
N PRO A 371 11.15 4.15 24.00
CA PRO A 371 10.02 5.08 24.02
C PRO A 371 10.10 6.16 25.11
N HIS A 372 11.05 6.07 26.05
CA HIS A 372 11.29 7.12 27.03
C HIS A 372 12.02 8.37 26.50
N ILE A 373 12.62 8.33 25.31
CA ILE A 373 13.38 9.48 24.77
C ILE A 373 12.46 10.48 24.04
N MET A 374 11.36 10.00 23.43
CA MET A 374 10.46 10.85 22.63
C MET A 374 9.62 11.81 23.48
N HIS A 375 9.25 11.39 24.70
CA HIS A 375 8.55 12.26 25.66
C HIS A 375 9.48 13.32 26.28
N GLN A 376 10.80 13.11 26.26
CA GLN A 376 11.79 14.09 26.70
C GLN A 376 12.12 15.12 25.61
N GLN A 377 12.15 14.73 24.34
CA GLN A 377 12.40 15.67 23.23
C GLN A 377 11.27 16.68 23.02
N MET A 378 10.00 16.28 23.15
CA MET A 378 8.87 17.22 23.05
C MET A 378 8.80 18.22 24.21
N ASN A 379 9.32 17.87 25.39
CA ASN A 379 9.38 18.79 26.54
C ASN A 379 10.62 19.68 26.55
N GLN A 380 11.71 19.30 25.86
CA GLN A 380 12.92 20.11 25.76
C GLN A 380 12.80 21.24 24.74
N GLU A 381 12.04 21.06 23.66
CA GLU A 381 11.81 22.13 22.68
C GLU A 381 10.94 23.26 23.26
N ASN A 382 9.91 22.93 24.04
CA ASN A 382 9.06 23.93 24.70
C ASN A 382 9.75 24.71 25.84
N ASN A 383 10.75 24.13 26.51
CA ASN A 383 11.51 24.86 27.55
C ASN A 383 12.63 25.73 26.97
N SER A 384 13.13 25.42 25.76
CA SER A 384 14.21 26.19 25.12
C SER A 384 13.77 27.54 24.55
N GLU A 385 12.46 27.75 24.37
CA GLU A 385 11.88 29.02 23.92
C GLU A 385 11.56 29.97 25.09
N ILE A 386 11.36 29.43 26.29
CA ILE A 386 11.12 30.21 27.51
C ILE A 386 12.45 30.70 28.11
N ASP A 387 13.51 29.88 28.08
CA ASP A 387 14.85 30.27 28.59
C ASP A 387 15.61 31.26 27.71
N ARG A 388 15.22 31.45 26.44
CA ARG A 388 15.84 32.45 25.54
C ARG A 388 15.32 33.88 25.73
N ARG A 389 14.29 34.10 26.54
CA ARG A 389 13.79 35.44 26.86
C ARG A 389 14.30 36.01 28.19
N GLU A 390 14.99 35.23 29.03
CA GLU A 390 15.41 35.70 30.36
C GLU A 390 16.92 35.95 30.55
N ASN A 391 17.77 35.76 29.53
CA ASN A 391 19.21 36.04 29.65
C ASN A 391 19.71 36.95 28.52
N ASN A 392 19.46 38.26 28.66
CA ASN A 392 20.23 39.28 27.94
C ASN A 392 20.55 40.46 28.87
N PRO A 393 21.71 40.48 29.55
CA PRO A 393 22.18 41.65 30.27
C PRO A 393 23.07 42.46 29.33
N ASN A 394 22.47 43.39 28.59
CA ASN A 394 23.22 44.54 28.08
C ASN A 394 22.31 45.76 27.99
N MET A 395 22.18 46.43 29.14
CA MET A 395 21.88 47.85 29.18
C MET A 395 23.11 48.60 28.68
N SER A 396 22.95 49.38 27.63
CA SER A 396 23.71 50.63 27.45
C SER A 396 22.67 51.73 27.27
N GLU A 397 22.62 52.61 28.26
CA GLU A 397 21.86 53.86 28.31
C GLU A 397 22.13 54.73 27.07
N PRO A 398 21.15 55.49 26.57
CA PRO A 398 21.44 56.67 25.79
C PRO A 398 21.55 57.89 26.72
N GLU A 399 22.72 58.51 26.71
CA GLU A 399 22.96 59.85 27.25
C GLU A 399 22.05 60.87 26.57
N GLU A 400 21.38 61.67 27.40
CA GLU A 400 20.84 62.97 27.02
C GLU A 400 21.99 63.89 26.62
N ASP A 401 21.93 64.49 25.43
CA ASP A 401 22.53 65.80 25.23
C ASP A 401 21.58 66.76 24.51
N HIS A 402 21.42 67.89 25.17
CA HIS A 402 20.67 69.05 24.75
C HIS A 402 21.50 69.83 23.72
N THR A 403 20.91 70.16 22.58
CA THR A 403 21.27 71.44 21.94
C THR A 403 20.10 72.05 21.19
N LYS A 404 19.64 73.16 21.76
CA LYS A 404 18.86 74.22 21.11
C LYS A 404 19.79 75.01 20.19
N HIS A 405 19.40 75.28 18.94
CA HIS A 405 19.09 76.63 18.42
C HIS A 405 19.03 76.69 16.89
N ASN A 406 17.99 77.40 16.41
CA ASN A 406 17.92 78.39 15.31
C ASN A 406 18.86 78.18 14.11
N HIS A 407 18.37 78.11 12.87
CA HIS A 407 17.59 79.14 12.19
C HIS A 407 16.87 78.59 10.96
#